data_AF-A0A318PJR7-F1
#
_entry.id   AF-A0A318PJR7-F1
#
_cell.length_a   1.000
_cell.length_b   1.000
_cell.length_c   1.000
_cell.angle_alpha   90.00
_cell.angle_beta   90.00
_cell.angle_gamma   90.00
#
_symmetry.space_group_name_H-M   'P 1'
#
loop_
_entity.id
_entity.type
_entity.pdbx_description
1 polymer ?
#
loop_
_entity_poly.entity_id
_entity_poly.type
_entity_poly.pdbx_seq_one_letter_code
_entity_poly.pdbx_strand_id
1 'polypeptide(L)'
;MSVENMLRDAISKKTVVGFTFDAKNYICSPHALGERDGKPQVLIYRGEDAHEKRVPPMGEWSILPLDTITDLKLLPAEAFHVGHPDAKVEKELHKVTLRVA
;
A
#
# COMPACT_ATOMS: atom_id res chain seq x y z
N MET A 1 2.57 16.57 -9.17
CA MET A 1 3.43 15.64 -8.38
C MET A 1 3.14 14.23 -8.89
N SER A 2 4.14 13.34 -9.04
CA SER A 2 3.92 11.98 -9.55
C SER A 2 3.35 11.05 -8.47
N VAL A 3 2.67 9.97 -8.89
CA VAL A 3 2.18 8.90 -8.00
C VAL A 3 3.30 8.36 -7.11
N GLU A 4 4.48 8.09 -7.70
CA GLU A 4 5.64 7.60 -6.96
C GLU A 4 6.06 8.57 -5.84
N ASN A 5 6.15 9.88 -6.12
CA ASN A 5 6.56 10.86 -5.12
C ASN A 5 5.55 10.98 -3.98
N MET A 6 4.25 10.90 -4.28
CA MET A 6 3.21 10.89 -3.27
C MET A 6 3.27 9.62 -2.40
N LEU A 7 3.52 8.46 -3.00
CA LEU A 7 3.70 7.20 -2.26
C LEU A 7 4.96 7.22 -1.40
N ARG A 8 6.07 7.80 -1.88
CA ARG A 8 7.29 7.98 -1.07
C ARG A 8 7.00 8.83 0.16
N ASP A 9 6.28 9.93 0.00
CA ASP A 9 5.88 10.80 1.11
C ASP A 9 4.97 10.06 2.10
N ALA A 10 3.96 9.34 1.58
CA ALA A 10 3.04 8.56 2.37
C ALA A 10 3.73 7.46 3.20
N ILE A 11 4.65 6.70 2.59
CA ILE A 11 5.42 5.65 3.30
C ILE A 11 6.30 6.27 4.39
N SER A 12 7.00 7.37 4.06
CA SER A 12 7.92 8.02 5.01
C SER A 12 7.17 8.59 6.22
N LYS A 13 5.96 9.09 6.01
CA LYS A 13 5.10 9.69 7.05
C LYS A 13 4.12 8.71 7.67
N LYS A 14 4.12 7.43 7.24
CA LYS A 14 3.12 6.43 7.64
C LYS A 14 1.70 6.98 7.47
N THR A 15 1.41 7.55 6.30
CA THR A 15 0.10 8.13 5.95
C THR A 15 -0.67 7.18 5.05
N VAL A 16 -1.94 6.95 5.38
CA VAL A 16 -2.85 6.16 4.55
C VAL A 16 -3.08 6.86 3.21
N VAL A 17 -3.26 6.08 2.15
CA VAL A 17 -3.60 6.61 0.82
C VAL A 17 -4.93 6.05 0.36
N GLY A 18 -5.65 6.85 -0.41
CA GLY A 18 -6.76 6.39 -1.23
C GLY A 18 -6.43 6.56 -2.70
N PHE A 19 -6.87 5.65 -3.56
CA PHE A 19 -6.67 5.73 -5.01
C PHE A 19 -7.66 4.85 -5.77
N THR A 20 -7.72 5.05 -7.09
CA THR A 20 -8.44 4.18 -8.02
C THR A 20 -7.48 3.15 -8.63
N PHE A 21 -7.87 1.89 -8.65
CA PHE A 21 -7.17 0.78 -9.32
C PHE A 21 -8.22 -0.19 -9.86
N ASP A 22 -8.06 -0.68 -11.10
CA ASP A 22 -9.03 -1.61 -11.72
C ASP A 22 -10.50 -1.14 -11.59
N ALA A 23 -10.74 0.15 -11.86
CA ALA A 23 -12.03 0.84 -11.75
C ALA A 23 -12.68 0.82 -10.34
N LYS A 24 -11.93 0.49 -9.29
CA LYS A 24 -12.39 0.46 -7.90
C LYS A 24 -11.56 1.42 -7.05
N ASN A 25 -12.22 2.00 -6.04
CA ASN A 25 -11.56 2.84 -5.05
C ASN A 25 -11.01 1.99 -3.91
N TYR A 26 -9.76 2.22 -3.55
CA TYR A 26 -9.08 1.57 -2.44
C TYR A 26 -8.65 2.60 -1.41
N ILE A 27 -8.64 2.18 -0.15
CA ILE A 27 -7.98 2.87 0.96
C ILE A 27 -7.02 1.85 1.59
N CYS A 28 -5.76 2.21 1.76
CA CYS A 28 -4.76 1.28 2.25
C CYS A 28 -3.54 1.99 2.86
N SER A 29 -2.76 1.22 3.62
CA SER A 29 -1.48 1.65 4.18
C SER A 29 -0.34 1.22 3.24
N PRO A 30 0.33 2.16 2.53
CA PRO A 30 1.46 1.81 1.66
C PRO A 30 2.70 1.52 2.50
N HIS A 31 3.34 0.39 2.25
CA HIS A 31 4.42 -0.15 3.09
C HIS A 31 5.79 -0.17 2.42
N ALA A 32 5.84 -0.37 1.11
CA ALA A 32 7.11 -0.34 0.39
C ALA A 32 6.92 0.09 -1.06
N LEU A 33 7.96 0.71 -1.61
CA LEU A 33 8.13 0.89 -3.05
C LEU A 33 9.27 0.02 -3.53
N GLY A 34 9.11 -0.49 -4.74
CA GLY A 34 10.11 -1.32 -5.36
C GLY A 34 9.82 -1.57 -6.82
N GLU A 35 10.46 -2.60 -7.34
CA GLU A 35 10.31 -3.05 -8.71
C GLU A 35 9.99 -4.55 -8.74
N ARG A 36 9.12 -4.94 -9.67
CA ARG A 36 8.90 -6.33 -10.10
C ARG A 36 9.04 -6.37 -11.61
N ASP A 37 9.94 -7.20 -12.10
CA ASP A 37 10.24 -7.34 -13.54
C ASP A 37 10.52 -5.99 -14.24
N GLY A 38 11.26 -5.10 -13.56
CA GLY A 38 11.63 -3.78 -14.06
C GLY A 38 10.49 -2.74 -14.05
N LYS A 39 9.30 -3.10 -13.55
CA LYS A 39 8.16 -2.17 -13.42
C LYS A 39 8.05 -1.68 -11.98
N PRO A 40 7.85 -0.37 -11.75
CA PRO A 40 7.60 0.17 -10.41
C PRO A 40 6.33 -0.40 -9.78
N GLN A 41 6.45 -0.82 -8.53
CA GLN A 41 5.38 -1.43 -7.74
C GLN A 41 5.30 -0.80 -6.34
N VAL A 42 4.10 -0.86 -5.76
CA VAL A 42 3.86 -0.52 -4.35
C VAL A 42 3.34 -1.75 -3.61
N LEU A 43 3.93 -2.06 -2.46
CA LEU A 43 3.39 -2.99 -1.47
C LEU A 43 2.42 -2.23 -0.58
N ILE A 44 1.19 -2.72 -0.48
CA ILE A 44 0.15 -2.14 0.35
C ILE A 44 -0.39 -3.17 1.34
N TYR A 45 -0.93 -2.66 2.44
CA TYR A 45 -1.74 -3.42 3.38
C TYR A 45 -3.14 -2.84 3.42
N ARG A 46 -4.15 -3.68 3.19
CA ARG A 46 -5.57 -3.33 3.34
C ARG A 46 -6.06 -3.89 4.65
N GLY A 47 -6.21 -3.04 5.67
CA GLY A 47 -6.96 -3.41 6.86
C GLY A 47 -8.45 -3.39 6.54
N GLU A 48 -9.16 -4.51 6.70
CA GLU A 48 -10.61 -4.43 6.84
C GLU A 48 -10.92 -3.73 8.16
N ASP A 49 -11.79 -2.73 8.08
CA ASP A 49 -12.24 -1.93 9.21
C ASP A 49 -12.86 -2.87 10.26
N ALA A 50 -12.14 -3.06 11.37
CA ALA A 50 -12.44 -4.07 12.39
C ALA A 50 -13.63 -3.66 13.29
N HIS A 51 -14.70 -3.13 12.71
CA HIS A 51 -15.93 -2.82 13.43
C HIS A 51 -16.82 -4.07 13.64
N GLU A 52 -16.57 -5.20 12.96
CA GLU A 52 -17.18 -6.49 13.32
C GLU A 52 -16.30 -7.25 14.33
N LYS A 53 -16.69 -7.16 15.61
CA LYS A 53 -16.02 -7.73 16.80
C LYS A 53 -15.77 -9.26 16.82
N ARG A 54 -15.92 -9.98 15.71
CA ARG A 54 -15.87 -11.47 15.68
C ARG A 54 -15.04 -12.08 14.55
N VAL A 55 -14.47 -11.27 13.66
CA VAL A 55 -13.60 -11.75 12.59
C VAL A 55 -12.19 -11.24 12.88
N PRO A 56 -11.15 -12.11 12.94
CA PRO A 56 -9.78 -11.64 13.02
C PRO A 56 -9.53 -10.69 11.84
N PRO A 57 -8.90 -9.52 12.04
CA PRO A 57 -8.57 -8.63 10.94
C PRO A 57 -7.54 -9.33 10.05
N MET A 58 -8.01 -10.05 9.04
CA MET A 58 -7.18 -10.67 8.01
C MET A 58 -6.87 -9.58 7.01
N GLY A 59 -6.09 -8.58 7.41
CA GLY A 59 -5.69 -7.55 6.47
C GLY A 59 -4.88 -8.16 5.33
N GLU A 60 -5.16 -7.71 4.12
CA GLU A 60 -4.63 -8.31 2.91
C GLU A 60 -3.40 -7.54 2.42
N TRP A 61 -2.31 -8.26 2.20
CA TRP A 61 -1.11 -7.73 1.57
C TRP A 61 -1.23 -7.86 0.06
N SER A 62 -0.92 -6.80 -0.67
CA SER A 62 -0.98 -6.81 -2.13
C SER A 62 0.12 -5.95 -2.73
N ILE A 63 0.58 -6.32 -3.92
CA ILE A 63 1.52 -5.53 -4.71
C ILE A 63 0.81 -5.03 -5.95
N LEU A 64 0.86 -3.73 -6.17
CA LEU A 64 0.17 -3.06 -7.27
C LEU A 64 1.15 -2.28 -8.15
N PRO A 65 0.98 -2.33 -9.49
CA PRO A 65 1.83 -1.60 -10.40
C PRO A 65 1.43 -0.12 -10.45
N LEU A 66 2.41 0.78 -10.31
CA LEU A 66 2.15 2.22 -10.16
C LEU A 66 1.47 2.84 -11.39
N ASP A 67 1.70 2.30 -12.58
CA ASP A 67 1.14 2.78 -13.85
C ASP A 67 -0.38 2.57 -13.98
N THR A 68 -0.96 1.74 -13.13
CA THR A 68 -2.41 1.46 -13.08
C THR A 68 -3.16 2.23 -11.98
N ILE A 69 -2.43 2.98 -11.14
CA ILE A 69 -3.01 3.74 -10.03
C ILE A 69 -3.37 5.15 -10.51
N THR A 70 -4.62 5.56 -10.28
CA THR A 70 -5.09 6.93 -10.56
C THR A 70 -5.74 7.56 -9.33
N ASP A 71 -5.99 8.88 -9.38
CA ASP A 71 -6.72 9.62 -8.33
C ASP A 71 -6.15 9.48 -6.91
N LEU A 72 -4.82 9.33 -6.82
CA LEU A 72 -4.15 9.10 -5.55
C LEU A 72 -4.26 10.33 -4.64
N LYS A 73 -4.72 10.11 -3.40
CA LYS A 73 -4.89 11.09 -2.34
C LYS A 73 -4.28 10.61 -1.03
N LEU A 74 -3.74 11.53 -0.26
CA LEU A 74 -3.27 11.27 1.11
C LEU A 74 -4.45 11.41 2.08
N LEU A 75 -4.55 10.49 3.02
CA LEU A 75 -5.62 10.44 4.02
C LEU A 75 -5.00 10.46 5.43
N PRO A 76 -4.46 11.60 5.90
CA PRO A 76 -3.73 11.69 7.16
C PRO A 76 -4.61 11.53 8.41
N ALA A 77 -5.94 11.58 8.26
CA ALA A 77 -6.88 11.34 9.35
C ALA A 77 -7.15 9.84 9.60
N GLU A 78 -6.81 8.98 8.63
CA GLU A 78 -7.01 7.53 8.73
C GLU A 78 -5.87 6.86 9.49
N ALA A 79 -6.19 5.81 10.25
CA ALA A 79 -5.19 5.06 10.99
C ALA A 79 -4.31 4.25 10.03
N PHE A 80 -2.99 4.46 10.10
CA PHE A 80 -2.05 3.63 9.35
C PHE A 80 -1.93 2.27 10.02
N HIS A 81 -2.40 1.24 9.34
CA HIS A 81 -2.33 -0.12 9.82
C HIS A 81 -0.95 -0.71 9.55
N VAL A 82 -0.40 -1.40 10.55
CA VAL A 82 0.88 -2.10 10.46
C VAL A 82 0.63 -3.59 10.66
N GLY A 83 1.24 -4.41 9.80
CA GLY A 83 1.30 -5.85 9.95
C GLY A 83 2.63 -6.39 9.41
N HIS A 84 2.85 -7.69 9.51
CA HIS A 84 3.95 -8.34 8.79
C HIS A 84 3.41 -8.88 7.46
N PRO A 85 4.03 -8.55 6.31
CA PRO A 85 3.67 -9.18 5.06
C PRO A 85 3.95 -10.67 5.13
N ASP A 86 3.11 -11.47 4.49
CA ASP A 86 3.43 -12.88 4.31
C ASP A 86 4.76 -13.00 3.54
N ALA A 87 5.61 -13.95 3.93
CA ALA A 87 6.94 -14.16 3.32
C ALA A 87 6.89 -14.40 1.80
N LYS A 88 5.71 -14.73 1.24
CA LYS A 88 5.48 -14.81 -0.21
C LYS A 88 5.37 -13.42 -0.84
N VAL A 89 4.61 -12.51 -0.24
CA VAL A 89 4.38 -11.16 -0.75
C VAL A 89 5.67 -10.33 -0.65
N GLU A 90 6.47 -10.51 0.41
CA GLU A 90 7.77 -9.83 0.51
C GLU A 90 8.72 -10.16 -0.65
N LYS A 91 8.62 -11.36 -1.22
CA LYS A 91 9.49 -11.82 -2.31
C LYS A 91 9.05 -11.32 -3.69
N GLU A 92 7.83 -10.81 -3.81
CA GLU A 92 7.30 -10.34 -5.08
C GLU A 92 7.85 -8.97 -5.49
N LEU A 93 8.41 -8.20 -4.55
CA LEU A 93 9.29 -7.08 -4.87
C LEU A 93 10.71 -7.62 -5.10
N HIS A 94 11.15 -7.65 -6.35
CA HIS A 94 12.51 -8.11 -6.70
C HIS A 94 13.58 -7.12 -6.24
N LYS A 95 13.23 -5.83 -6.11
CA LYS A 95 14.11 -4.78 -5.62
C LYS A 95 13.31 -3.76 -4.82
N VAL A 96 13.64 -3.56 -3.56
CA VAL A 96 12.98 -2.59 -2.68
C VAL A 96 13.78 -1.29 -2.68
N THR A 97 13.13 -0.16 -2.97
CA THR A 97 13.73 1.18 -3.01
C THR A 97 13.38 2.02 -1.78
N LEU A 98 12.22 1.77 -1.17
CA LEU A 98 11.78 2.40 0.07
C LEU A 98 10.89 1.43 0.84
N ARG A 99 10.97 1.45 2.17
CA ARG A 99 10.06 0.72 3.07
C ARG A 99 9.73 1.55 4.28
N VAL A 100 8.58 1.27 4.91
CA VAL A 100 8.27 1.77 6.25
C VAL A 100 9.39 1.37 7.20
N ALA A 101 9.83 2.33 8.01
CA ALA A 101 10.81 2.13 9.09
C ALA A 101 10.16 1.63 10.37
#